data_AF-A0A0A2TBY2-F1
#
_entry.id   AF-A0A0A2TBY2-F1
#
_cell.length_a   1.000
_cell.length_b   1.000
_cell.length_c   1.000
_cell.angle_alpha   90.00
_cell.angle_beta   90.00
_cell.angle_gamma   90.00
#
_symmetry.space_group_name_H-M   'P 1'
#
loop_
_entity.id
_entity.type
_entity.pdbx_description
1 polymer ?
#
loop_
_entity_poly.entity_id
_entity_poly.type
_entity_poly.pdbx_seq_one_letter_code
_entity_poly.pdbx_strand_id
1 'polypeptide(L)' 'MADYDKALYFTLWGQWDDLLILMVRTKDDFLSKKIETFLHAYHYSPEDDQVVTSHQSLMQYIDHAMIHLPPSELVEQG' A
#
# COMPACT_ATOMS: atom_id res chain seq x y z
N MET A 1 -8.71 0.43 -7.65
CA MET A 1 -9.18 0.82 -6.30
C MET A 1 -9.02 -0.29 -5.26
N ALA A 2 -9.39 -1.54 -5.56
CA ALA A 2 -9.36 -2.64 -4.57
C ALA A 2 -7.99 -2.92 -3.92
N ASP A 3 -6.88 -2.72 -4.63
CA ASP A 3 -5.55 -3.01 -4.07
C ASP A 3 -5.11 -1.96 -3.04
N TYR A 4 -5.46 -0.68 -3.23
CA TYR A 4 -5.13 0.39 -2.28
C TYR A 4 -5.95 0.28 -0.99
N ASP A 5 -7.23 -0.07 -1.10
CA ASP A 5 -8.10 -0.34 0.06
C ASP A 5 -7.56 -1.51 0.90
N LYS A 6 -7.18 -2.61 0.25
CA LYS A 6 -6.53 -3.75 0.91
C LYS A 6 -5.20 -3.37 1.55
N ALA A 7 -4.35 -2.61 0.84
CA ALA A 7 -3.06 -2.17 1.38
C ALA A 7 -3.25 -1.33 2.65
N LEU A 8 -4.23 -0.42 2.66
CA LEU A 8 -4.60 0.38 3.83
C LEU A 8 -5.08 -0.51 4.98
N TYR A 9 -6.01 -1.42 4.70
CA TYR A 9 -6.55 -2.34 5.70
C TYR A 9 -5.44 -3.20 6.33
N PHE A 10 -4.63 -3.86 5.52
CA PHE A 10 -3.54 -4.71 6.02
C PHE A 10 -2.52 -3.91 6.84
N THR A 11 -2.21 -2.69 6.42
CA THR A 11 -1.26 -1.83 7.14
C THR A 11 -1.81 -1.40 8.51
N LEU A 12 -3.08 -1.01 8.60
CA LEU A 12 -3.72 -0.59 9.86
C LEU A 12 -3.85 -1.75 10.87
N TRP A 13 -4.12 -2.95 10.38
CA TRP A 13 -4.30 -4.15 11.21
C TRP A 13 -2.99 -4.92 11.47
N GLY A 14 -1.87 -4.48 10.90
CA GLY A 14 -0.58 -5.14 11.04
C GLY A 14 -0.52 -6.52 10.37
N GLN A 15 -1.30 -6.74 9.31
CA GLN A 15 -1.32 -7.99 8.54
C GLN A 15 -0.21 -8.00 7.50
N TRP A 16 1.04 -8.12 7.95
CA TRP A 16 2.22 -7.99 7.09
C TRP A 16 2.36 -9.10 6.05
N ASP A 17 1.94 -10.33 6.37
CA ASP A 17 1.94 -11.45 5.41
C ASP A 17 0.96 -11.20 4.25
N ASP A 18 -0.26 -10.74 4.54
CA ASP A 18 -1.25 -10.37 3.51
C ASP A 18 -0.79 -9.16 2.69
N LEU A 19 -0.13 -8.20 3.34
CA LEU A 19 0.49 -7.05 2.68
C LEU A 19 1.63 -7.47 1.73
N LEU A 20 2.44 -8.46 2.11
CA LEU A 20 3.47 -9.06 1.26
C LEU A 20 2.85 -9.77 0.05
N ILE A 21 1.77 -10.55 0.26
CA ILE A 21 1.06 -11.21 -0.84
C ILE A 21 0.50 -10.15 -1.81
N LEU A 22 -0.08 -9.07 -1.28
CA LEU A 22 -0.60 -7.98 -2.10
C LEU A 22 0.51 -7.31 -2.93
N MET A 23 1.69 -7.09 -2.36
CA MET A 23 2.86 -6.53 -3.04
C MET A 23 3.27 -7.33 -4.28
N VAL A 24 3.21 -8.66 -4.20
CA VAL A 24 3.56 -9.56 -5.32
C VAL A 24 2.45 -9.62 -6.39
N ARG A 25 1.20 -9.34 -6.01
CA ARG A 25 0.02 -9.52 -6.89
C ARG A 25 -0.48 -8.24 -7.54
N THR A 26 -0.20 -7.08 -6.93
CA THR A 26 -0.60 -5.80 -7.49
C THR A 26 0.11 -5.57 -8.83
N LYS A 27 -0.59 -4.94 -9.78
CA LYS A 27 -0.01 -4.52 -11.08
C LYS A 27 0.65 -3.14 -11.00
N ASP A 28 0.55 -2.49 -9.84
CA ASP A 28 1.13 -1.18 -9.61
C ASP A 28 2.55 -1.33 -9.05
N ASP A 29 3.54 -1.10 -9.90
CA ASP A 29 4.96 -1.16 -9.53
C ASP A 29 5.34 -0.17 -8.41
N PHE A 30 4.68 0.99 -8.34
CA PHE A 30 4.96 1.98 -7.30
C PHE A 30 4.38 1.55 -5.95
N LEU A 31 3.16 1.01 -5.94
CA LEU A 31 2.57 0.41 -4.74
C LEU A 31 3.43 -0.74 -4.24
N SER A 32 3.80 -1.65 -5.14
CA SER A 32 4.62 -2.82 -4.83
C SER A 32 5.94 -2.41 -4.16
N LYS A 33 6.69 -1.47 -4.76
CA LYS A 33 7.95 -0.98 -4.20
C LYS A 33 7.81 -0.30 -2.84
N LYS A 34 6.74 0.45 -2.63
CA LYS A 34 6.49 1.14 -1.34
C LYS A 34 6.19 0.14 -0.23
N ILE A 35 5.40 -0.88 -0.54
CA ILE A 35 5.15 -1.98 0.39
C ILE A 35 6.45 -2.75 0.69
N GLU A 36 7.25 -3.07 -0.33
CA GLU A 36 8.55 -3.73 -0.17
C GLU A 36 9.48 -2.93 0.77
N THR A 37 9.62 -1.63 0.53
CA THR A 37 10.46 -0.75 1.35
C THR A 37 10.02 -0.74 2.81
N PHE A 38 8.71 -0.65 3.05
CA PHE A 38 8.15 -0.67 4.40
C PHE A 38 8.39 -2.02 5.10
N LEU A 39 8.09 -3.14 4.44
CA LEU A 39 8.29 -4.48 5.00
C LEU A 39 9.77 -4.75 5.31
N HIS A 40 10.67 -4.29 4.43
CA HIS A 40 12.11 -4.42 4.63
C HIS A 40 12.58 -3.60 5.84
N ALA A 41 12.16 -2.33 5.95
CA ALA A 41 12.47 -1.51 7.11
C ALA A 41 11.93 -2.13 8.40
N TYR A 42 10.68 -2.59 8.40
CA TYR A 42 10.02 -3.18 9.57
C TYR A 42 10.73 -4.46 10.05
N HIS A 43 11.16 -5.33 9.13
CA HIS A 43 11.78 -6.61 9.48
C HIS A 43 13.25 -6.47 9.92
N TYR A 44 14.03 -5.60 9.27
CA TYR A 44 15.48 -5.52 9.48
C TYR A 44 15.92 -4.37 10.37
N SER A 45 15.09 -3.32 10.54
CA SER A 45 15.47 -2.12 11.29
C SER A 45 14.28 -1.52 12.04
N PRO A 46 13.62 -2.27 12.94
CA PRO A 46 12.42 -1.82 13.64
C PRO A 46 12.63 -0.59 14.53
N GLU A 47 13.85 -0.34 15.00
CA GLU A 47 14.22 0.80 15.85
C GLU A 47 14.62 2.05 15.04
N ASP A 48 14.64 1.93 13.70
CA ASP A 48 15.12 2.97 12.81
C ASP A 48 13.96 3.85 12.32
N ASP A 49 14.24 5.16 12.22
CA ASP A 49 13.28 6.16 11.74
C ASP A 49 12.75 5.84 10.32
N GLN A 50 13.48 5.01 9.56
CA GLN A 50 13.06 4.48 8.27
C GLN A 50 11.73 3.72 8.31
N VAL A 51 11.36 3.05 9.41
CA VAL A 51 10.05 2.37 9.51
C VAL A 51 8.92 3.38 9.48
N VAL A 52 9.03 4.44 10.29
CA VAL A 52 8.02 5.51 10.37
C VAL A 52 7.96 6.26 9.04
N THR A 53 9.11 6.62 8.48
CA THR A 53 9.20 7.36 7.21
C THR A 53 8.64 6.54 6.04
N SER A 54 8.99 5.24 5.94
CA SER A 54 8.47 4.35 4.89
C SER A 54 6.97 4.09 5.05
N HIS A 55 6.48 3.91 6.28
CA HIS A 55 5.06 3.80 6.58
C HIS A 55 4.28 5.05 6.13
N GLN A 56 4.76 6.25 6.49
CA GLN A 56 4.15 7.51 6.06
C GLN A 56 4.15 7.64 4.53
N SER A 57 5.26 7.28 3.86
CA SER A 57 5.37 7.33 2.41
C SER A 57 4.43 6.34 1.68
N LEU A 58 4.17 5.19 2.29
CA LEU A 58 3.19 4.21 1.80
C LEU A 58 1.77 4.76 1.95
N MET A 59 1.42 5.28 3.13
CA MET A 59 0.09 5.84 3.41
C MET A 59 -0.25 7.02 2.50
N GLN A 60 0.70 7.96 2.32
CA GLN A 60 0.52 9.10 1.41
C GLN A 60 0.29 8.67 -0.03
N TYR A 61 0.97 7.61 -0.47
CA TYR A 61 0.80 7.11 -1.82
C TYR A 61 -0.54 6.43 -2.03
N ILE A 62 -0.98 5.62 -1.06
CA ILE A 62 -2.31 5.00 -1.06
C ILE A 62 -3.40 6.07 -1.15
N ASP A 63 -3.33 7.11 -0.30
CA ASP A 63 -4.29 8.23 -0.30
C ASP A 63 -4.32 8.95 -1.65
N HIS A 64 -3.15 9.33 -2.17
CA HIS A 64 -3.05 9.98 -3.48
C HIS A 64 -3.57 9.08 -4.62
N ALA A 65 -3.23 7.79 -4.63
CA ALA A 65 -3.70 6.86 -5.66
C ALA A 65 -5.23 6.69 -5.60
N MET A 66 -5.82 6.64 -4.40
CA MET A 66 -7.27 6.55 -4.21
C MET A 66 -8.01 7.80 -4.70
N ILE A 67 -7.42 8.99 -4.55
CA ILE A 67 -7.98 10.26 -5.03
C ILE A 67 -7.86 10.40 -6.56
N HIS A 68 -6.76 9.93 -7.13
CA HIS A 68 -6.41 10.13 -8.55
C HIS A 68 -6.88 9.01 -9.50
N LEU A 69 -7.46 7.92 -8.98
CA LEU A 69 -8.12 6.92 -9.82
C LEU A 69 -9.46 7.47 -10.33
N PRO A 70 -9.61 7.69 -11.65
CA PRO A 70 -10.87 8.19 -12.18
C PRO A 70 -11.99 7.19 -11.91
N PRO A 71 -13.20 7.65 -11.52
CA PRO A 71 -14.37 6.80 -11.29
C PRO A 71 -14.97 6.21 -12.59
N SER A 72 -14.19 6.10 -13.66
CA SER A 72 -14.64 5.74 -15.01
C SER A 72 -15.06 4.27 -15.19
N GLU A 73 -15.11 3.46 -14.12
CA GLU A 73 -15.72 2.13 -14.13
C GLU A 73 -16.97 2.02 -13.21
N LEU A 74 -17.54 3.15 -12.77
CA LEU A 74 -18.78 3.17 -11.98
C LEU A 74 -20.01 3.68 -12.73
N VAL A 75 -19.89 4.06 -14.01
CA VAL A 75 -21.02 4.50 -14.84
C VAL A 75 -20.98 3.82 -16.20
N GLU A 76 -21.21 2.52 -16.22
CA GLU A 76 -21.96 1.90 -17.30
C GLU A 76 -22.92 0.88 -16.67
N GLN A 77 -24.19 0.94 -17.09
CA GLN A 77 -25.33 0.08 -16.70
C GLN A 77 -26.21 0.67 -15.58
N GLY A 78 -27.02 1.67 -15.95
CA GLY A 78 -28.20 2.14 -15.23
C GLY A 78 -29.03 3.08 -16.10
#